data_AF-A0A7I9WF55-F1
#
_entry.id   AF-A0A7I9WF55-F1
#
_cell.length_a   1.000
_cell.length_b   1.000
_cell.length_c   1.000
_cell.angle_alpha   90.00
_cell.angle_beta   90.00
_cell.angle_gamma   90.00
#
_symmetry.space_group_name_H-M   'P 1'
#
loop_
_entity.id
_entity.type
_entity.pdbx_description
1 polymer ?
#
loop_
_entity_poly.entity_id
_entity_poly.type
_entity_poly.pdbx_seq_one_letter_code
_entity_poly.pdbx_strand_id
1 'polypeptide(L)' 'MRGAAQRKAAVICRHCPVIAECGADALDNRVEFGVWGGMTERQRRALLKQHPEVVSWADFFAAQRKHRSAG' A
#
# COMPACT_ATOMS: atom_id res chain seq x y z
N MET A 1 12.77 -16.97 -6.79
CA MET A 1 13.74 -16.00 -6.22
C MET A 1 13.17 -14.60 -5.96
N ARG A 2 12.35 -14.01 -6.85
CA ARG A 2 11.85 -12.61 -6.73
C ARG A 2 11.01 -12.30 -5.48
N GLY A 3 10.14 -13.21 -5.04
CA GLY A 3 9.24 -12.94 -3.89
C GLY A 3 9.94 -12.82 -2.53
N ALA A 4 11.09 -13.45 -2.32
CA ALA A 4 11.83 -13.34 -1.06
C ALA A 4 12.49 -11.96 -0.90
N ALA A 5 13.04 -11.40 -1.99
CA ALA A 5 13.59 -10.05 -2.00
C ALA A 5 12.51 -8.99 -1.78
N GLN A 6 11.34 -9.13 -2.43
CA GLN A 6 10.20 -8.23 -2.23
C GLN A 6 9.68 -8.26 -0.78
N ARG A 7 9.64 -9.44 -0.14
CA ARG A 7 9.26 -9.52 1.29
C ARG A 7 10.27 -8.80 2.19
N LYS A 8 11.58 -8.92 1.94
CA LYS A 8 12.61 -8.18 2.68
C LYS A 8 12.43 -6.68 2.51
N ALA A 9 12.23 -6.20 1.28
CA ALA A 9 11.96 -4.79 1.01
C ALA A 9 10.69 -4.29 1.73
N ALA A 10 9.61 -5.08 1.73
CA ALA A 10 8.38 -4.71 2.42
C ALA A 10 8.57 -4.54 3.94
N VAL A 11 9.45 -5.31 4.57
CA VAL A 11 9.81 -5.12 6.00
C VAL A 11 10.51 -3.80 6.23
N ILE A 12 11.43 -3.40 5.34
CA ILE A 12 12.11 -2.10 5.43
C ILE A 12 11.09 -0.97 5.27
N CYS A 13 10.21 -1.07 4.26
CA CYS A 13 9.18 -0.06 3.98
C CYS A 13 8.25 0.21 5.18
N ARG A 14 8.05 -0.76 6.09
CA ARG A 14 7.18 -0.60 7.27
C ARG A 14 7.58 0.52 8.22
N HIS A 15 8.86 0.90 8.22
CA HIS A 15 9.39 1.97 9.07
C HIS A 15 9.43 3.32 8.35
N CYS A 16 9.00 3.38 7.08
CA CYS A 16 8.99 4.61 6.31
C CYS A 16 7.91 5.56 6.85
N PRO A 17 8.24 6.83 7.19
CA PRO A 17 7.26 7.76 7.73
C PRO A 17 6.13 8.11 6.74
N VAL A 18 6.39 7.94 5.44
CA VAL A 18 5.45 8.23 4.35
C VAL A 18 4.84 6.96 3.75
N ILE A 19 4.76 5.87 4.52
CA ILE A 19 4.30 4.57 4.02
C ILE A 19 2.86 4.62 3.47
N ALA A 20 1.98 5.41 4.09
CA ALA A 20 0.59 5.51 3.67
C ALA A 20 0.48 6.29 2.35
N GLU A 21 1.20 7.39 2.26
CA GLU A 21 1.28 8.28 1.10
C GLU A 21 1.91 7.54 -0.10
N CYS A 22 3.01 6.83 0.12
CA CYS A 22 3.66 5.97 -0.87
C CYS A 22 2.75 4.83 -1.35
N GLY A 23 1.97 4.23 -0.44
CA GLY A 23 1.00 3.20 -0.77
C GLY A 23 -0.15 3.74 -1.62
N ALA A 24 -0.68 4.92 -1.26
CA ALA A 24 -1.75 5.59 -1.99
C ALA A 24 -1.32 5.91 -3.41
N ASP A 25 -0.18 6.58 -3.57
CA ASP A 25 0.35 6.98 -4.86
C ASP A 25 0.56 5.77 -5.79
N ALA A 26 1.06 4.65 -5.26
CA ALA A 26 1.23 3.44 -6.05
C ALA A 26 -0.09 2.78 -6.49
N LEU A 27 -1.16 2.94 -5.72
CA LEU A 27 -2.49 2.39 -6.03
C LEU A 27 -3.24 3.30 -7.01
N ASP A 28 -3.24 4.61 -6.75
CA ASP A 28 -3.85 5.65 -7.60
C ASP A 28 -3.24 5.60 -9.02
N ASN A 29 -1.91 5.52 -9.12
CA ASN A 29 -1.19 5.44 -10.39
C ASN A 29 -1.07 4.02 -10.97
N ARG A 30 -1.66 3.01 -10.33
CA ARG A 30 -1.61 1.59 -10.75
C ARG A 30 -0.18 1.10 -11.05
N VAL A 31 0.77 1.47 -10.22
CA VAL A 31 2.19 1.12 -10.40
C VAL A 31 2.36 -0.39 -10.48
N GLU A 32 2.91 -0.86 -11.60
CA GLU A 32 2.91 -2.27 -11.97
C GLU A 32 3.93 -3.12 -11.20
N PHE A 33 5.08 -2.53 -10.85
CA PHE A 33 6.23 -3.26 -10.32
C PHE A 33 6.71 -2.78 -8.96
N GLY A 34 7.47 -3.63 -8.27
CA GLY A 34 8.19 -3.27 -7.04
C GLY A 34 7.34 -3.25 -5.77
N VAL A 35 7.97 -2.83 -4.66
CA VAL A 35 7.34 -2.74 -3.33
C VAL A 35 7.08 -1.28 -2.99
N TRP A 36 5.84 -0.99 -2.63
CA TRP A 36 5.35 0.37 -2.37
C TRP A 36 4.41 0.34 -1.17
N GLY A 37 4.52 1.29 -0.25
CA GLY A 37 3.69 1.34 0.96
C GLY A 37 3.70 0.04 1.79
N GLY A 38 4.81 -0.71 1.78
CA GLY A 38 4.90 -2.02 2.45
C GLY A 38 4.16 -3.16 1.75
N MET A 39 3.66 -2.94 0.53
CA MET A 39 2.93 -3.91 -0.28
C MET A 39 3.74 -4.37 -1.50
N THR A 40 3.72 -5.67 -1.75
CA THR A 40 4.15 -6.26 -3.02
C THR A 40 3.13 -5.96 -4.13
N GLU A 41 3.56 -6.09 -5.38
CA GLU A 41 2.67 -5.94 -6.55
C GLU A 41 1.41 -6.80 -6.46
N ARG A 42 1.56 -8.06 -6.00
CA ARG A 42 0.45 -8.99 -5.84
C ARG A 42 -0.56 -8.50 -4.80
N GLN A 43 -0.08 -7.92 -3.71
CA GLN A 43 -0.96 -7.35 -2.67
C GLN A 43 -1.71 -6.12 -3.20
N ARG A 44 -1.03 -5.22 -3.93
CA ARG A 44 -1.70 -4.06 -4.55
C ARG A 44 -2.77 -4.48 -5.55
N ARG A 45 -2.47 -5.44 -6.43
CA ARG A 45 -3.46 -5.99 -7.39
C ARG A 45 -4.67 -6.61 -6.69
N ALA A 46 -4.45 -7.34 -5.59
CA ALA A 46 -5.54 -7.90 -4.80
C ALA A 46 -6.40 -6.81 -4.16
N LEU A 47 -5.77 -5.76 -3.61
CA LEU A 47 -6.45 -4.65 -2.96
C LEU A 47 -7.30 -3.83 -3.93
N LEU A 48 -6.77 -3.51 -5.12
CA LEU A 48 -7.51 -2.84 -6.20
C LEU A 48 -8.71 -3.67 -6.68
N LYS A 49 -8.60 -5.00 -6.66
CA LYS A 49 -9.70 -5.91 -7.02
C LYS A 49 -10.78 -5.96 -5.94
N GLN A 50 -10.39 -5.85 -4.67
CA GLN A 50 -11.32 -5.88 -3.53
C GLN A 50 -12.08 -4.58 -3.35
N HIS A 51 -11.48 -3.45 -3.75
CA HIS A 51 -12.04 -2.12 -3.59
C HIS A 51 -12.14 -1.38 -4.94
N PRO A 52 -12.94 -1.87 -5.90
CA PRO A 52 -13.14 -1.18 -7.17
C PRO A 52 -13.81 0.19 -7.01
N GLU A 53 -14.48 0.45 -5.88
CA GLU A 53 -15.18 1.69 -5.55
C GLU A 53 -14.25 2.83 -5.08
N VAL A 54 -13.02 2.53 -4.68
CA VAL A 54 -12.11 3.52 -4.13
C VAL A 54 -11.51 4.37 -5.25
N VAL A 55 -11.83 5.67 -5.22
CA VAL A 55 -11.36 6.67 -6.19
C VAL A 55 -10.15 7.49 -5.69
N SER A 56 -9.88 7.48 -4.39
CA SER A 56 -8.75 8.18 -3.76
C SER A 56 -8.19 7.29 -2.65
N TRP A 57 -7.03 6.69 -2.91
CA TRP A 57 -6.38 5.81 -1.92
C TRP A 57 -5.76 6.59 -0.76
N ALA A 58 -5.41 7.86 -0.98
CA ALA A 58 -4.96 8.77 0.07
C ALA A 58 -6.05 8.97 1.14
N ASP A 59 -7.28 9.26 0.71
CA ASP A 59 -8.41 9.46 1.62
C ASP A 59 -8.80 8.15 2.33
N PHE A 60 -8.79 7.04 1.59
CA PHE A 60 -9.04 5.70 2.15
C PHE A 60 -8.09 5.39 3.31
N PHE A 61 -6.77 5.59 3.12
CA PHE A 61 -5.80 5.35 4.20
C PHE A 61 -5.87 6.38 5.32
N ALA A 62 -6.18 7.64 5.01
CA ALA A 62 -6.40 8.67 6.04
C ALA A 62 -7.58 8.31 6.96
N ALA A 63 -8.69 7.83 6.39
CA ALA A 63 -9.83 7.34 7.15
C ALA A 63 -9.44 6.13 8.03
N GLN A 64 -8.71 5.16 7.48
CA GLN A 64 -8.29 3.97 8.22
C GLN A 64 -7.34 4.29 9.40
N ARG A 65 -6.44 5.28 9.25
CA ARG A 65 -5.58 5.77 10.35
C ARG A 65 -6.41 6.38 11.49
N LYS A 66 -7.43 7.17 11.17
CA LYS A 66 -8.34 7.77 12.15
C LYS A 66 -9.06 6.69 12.98
N HIS A 67 -9.56 5.63 12.34
CA HIS A 67 -10.18 4.51 13.03
C HIS A 67 -9.23 3.77 13.99
N ARG A 68 -7.96 3.61 13.61
CA ARG A 68 -6.96 2.94 14.47
C ARG A 68 -6.50 3.75 15.67
N SER A 69 -6.61 5.07 15.61
CA SER A 69 -6.16 5.98 16.68
C SER A 69 -7.27 6.26 17.71
N ALA A 70 -8.51 5.90 17.38
CA ALA A 70 -9.69 6.09 18.22
C ALA A 70 -10.05 4.83 19.06
N GLY A 71 -9.14 3.87 19.17
CA GLY A 71 -9.31 2.61 19.91
C GLY A 71 -8.19 2.37 20.91
#